data_AF-A0A0D9X7Z3-F1
#
_entry.id   AF-A0A0D9X7Z3-F1
#
_cell.length_a   1.000
_cell.length_b   1.000
_cell.length_c   1.000
_cell.angle_alpha   90.00
_cell.angle_beta   90.00
_cell.angle_gamma   90.00
#
_symmetry.space_group_name_H-M   'P 1'
#
loop_
_entity.id
_entity.type
_entity.pdbx_description
1 polymer ?
#
loop_
_entity_poly.entity_id
_entity_poly.type
_entity_poly.pdbx_seq_one_letter_code
_entity_poly.pdbx_strand_id
1 'polypeptide(L)'
;MPLHIVVLIHRPNGQLSFARVGDRSWTRITDVVNLCDRGYRNAVYNKNDGLFYLLYYRGSIHTLDLNGPSPVANEILGGVTGWDDPTKSIVLTPCGDMLQVWRCRDLRFADIPVQFPSEDSDDVYNPCQELDTEEMMLYKVDIDGQKLDRMDSLEEDCCVPGFQF
;
A
#
# COMPACT_ATOMS: atom_id res chain seq x y z
N MET A 1 7.56 -14.08 -24.46
CA MET A 1 7.51 -12.62 -24.24
C MET A 1 7.38 -12.39 -22.74
N PRO A 2 8.04 -11.38 -22.15
CA PRO A 2 7.86 -11.09 -20.73
C PRO A 2 6.40 -10.71 -20.44
N LEU A 3 5.80 -11.39 -19.47
CA LEU A 3 4.46 -11.08 -18.97
C LEU A 3 4.50 -9.72 -18.27
N HIS A 4 3.97 -8.70 -18.93
CA HIS A 4 3.72 -7.42 -18.27
C HIS A 4 2.37 -7.54 -17.56
N ILE A 5 2.43 -7.49 -16.23
CA ILE A 5 1.27 -7.65 -15.36
C ILE A 5 1.08 -6.34 -14.60
N VAL A 6 -0.15 -5.88 -14.52
CA VAL A 6 -0.52 -4.68 -13.76
C VAL A 6 -1.46 -5.11 -12.64
N VAL A 7 -1.21 -4.61 -11.43
CA VAL A 7 -2.11 -4.76 -10.28
C VAL A 7 -2.77 -3.41 -9.99
N LEU A 8 -4.09 -3.44 -9.84
CA LEU A 8 -4.92 -2.30 -9.47
C LEU A 8 -5.45 -2.51 -8.05
N ILE A 9 -5.32 -1.48 -7.22
CA ILE A 9 -5.97 -1.39 -5.91
C ILE A 9 -7.17 -0.45 -6.05
N HIS A 10 -8.37 -0.98 -5.91
CA HIS A 10 -9.62 -0.22 -5.99
C HIS A 10 -9.81 0.67 -4.77
N ARG A 11 -10.20 1.93 -4.99
CA ARG A 11 -10.63 2.84 -3.92
C ARG A 11 -12.15 2.79 -3.76
N PRO A 12 -12.69 3.04 -2.55
CA PRO A 12 -11.97 3.30 -1.29
C PRO A 12 -11.55 2.01 -0.56
N ASN A 13 -12.13 0.87 -0.91
CA ASN A 13 -12.13 -0.32 -0.07
C ASN A 13 -10.87 -1.18 -0.15
N GLY A 14 -10.01 -0.98 -1.16
CA GLY A 14 -8.73 -1.68 -1.27
C GLY A 14 -8.85 -3.11 -1.82
N GLN A 15 -9.83 -3.38 -2.70
CA GLN A 15 -9.88 -4.65 -3.43
C GLN A 15 -8.81 -4.71 -4.51
N LEU A 16 -8.45 -5.91 -4.94
CA LEU A 16 -7.41 -6.12 -5.93
C LEU A 16 -7.97 -6.61 -7.25
N SER A 17 -7.37 -6.18 -8.34
CA SER A 17 -7.56 -6.75 -9.67
C SER A 17 -6.25 -6.72 -10.43
N PHE A 18 -6.10 -7.59 -11.41
CA PHE A 18 -4.93 -7.58 -12.27
C PHE A 18 -5.30 -7.77 -13.74
N ALA A 19 -4.40 -7.34 -14.61
CA ALA A 19 -4.48 -7.57 -16.04
C ALA A 19 -3.09 -7.84 -16.61
N ARG A 20 -3.02 -8.71 -17.60
CA ARG A 20 -1.82 -8.98 -18.39
C ARG A 20 -1.89 -8.22 -19.70
N VAL A 21 -0.74 -7.92 -20.29
CA VAL A 21 -0.73 -7.35 -21.65
C VAL A 21 -1.43 -8.28 -22.63
N GLY A 22 -2.47 -7.76 -23.28
CA GLY A 22 -3.35 -8.51 -24.18
C GLY A 22 -4.72 -8.85 -23.59
N ASP A 23 -4.88 -8.76 -22.27
CA ASP A 23 -6.19 -8.95 -21.63
C ASP A 23 -7.16 -7.83 -22.03
N ARG A 24 -8.43 -8.18 -22.22
CA ARG A 24 -9.51 -7.23 -22.57
C ARG A 24 -10.22 -6.66 -21.34
N SER A 25 -9.96 -7.23 -20.17
CA SER A 25 -10.64 -6.89 -18.92
C SER A 25 -9.74 -7.17 -17.73
N TRP A 26 -9.97 -6.46 -16.63
CA TRP A 26 -9.34 -6.75 -15.35
C TRP A 26 -9.96 -8.00 -14.73
N THR A 27 -9.12 -8.88 -14.19
CA THR A 27 -9.55 -10.03 -13.41
C THR A 27 -9.52 -9.66 -11.94
N ARG A 28 -10.65 -9.81 -11.23
CA ARG A 28 -10.70 -9.57 -9.80
C ARG A 28 -9.95 -10.67 -9.05
N ILE A 29 -9.16 -10.29 -8.05
CA ILE A 29 -8.50 -11.23 -7.16
C ILE A 29 -9.44 -11.43 -5.96
N THR A 30 -10.05 -12.60 -5.88
CA THR A 30 -10.90 -13.03 -4.76
C THR A 30 -10.57 -14.48 -4.41
N ASP A 31 -10.92 -14.90 -3.20
CA ASP A 31 -10.83 -16.30 -2.77
C ASP A 31 -9.41 -16.90 -2.85
N VAL A 32 -8.38 -16.05 -2.80
CA VAL A 32 -6.98 -16.49 -2.73
C VAL A 32 -6.62 -16.75 -1.28
N VAL A 33 -6.11 -17.96 -1.02
CA VAL A 33 -5.65 -18.36 0.32
C VAL A 33 -4.59 -17.36 0.81
N ASN A 34 -4.69 -16.96 2.08
CA ASN A 34 -3.83 -15.96 2.73
C ASN A 34 -3.96 -14.53 2.17
N LEU A 35 -5.00 -14.19 1.41
CA LEU A 35 -5.35 -12.79 1.11
C LEU A 35 -6.75 -12.45 1.61
N CYS A 36 -6.93 -11.21 2.04
CA CYS A 36 -8.26 -10.65 2.28
C CYS A 36 -8.85 -10.14 0.96
N ASP A 37 -10.18 -10.12 0.81
CA ASP A 37 -10.79 -9.61 -0.43
C ASP A 37 -10.70 -8.08 -0.61
N ARG A 38 -10.33 -7.36 0.45
CA ARG A 38 -10.25 -5.89 0.50
C ARG A 38 -9.25 -5.42 1.55
N GLY A 39 -9.01 -4.12 1.64
CA GLY A 39 -8.21 -3.48 2.68
C GLY A 39 -6.75 -3.26 2.33
N TYR A 40 -6.34 -3.50 1.08
CA TYR A 40 -5.00 -3.14 0.61
C TYR A 40 -4.89 -1.64 0.38
N ARG A 41 -3.70 -1.09 0.64
CA ARG A 41 -3.41 0.34 0.56
C ARG A 41 -2.31 0.67 -0.43
N ASN A 42 -1.36 -0.25 -0.60
CA ASN A 42 -0.23 -0.05 -1.48
C ASN A 42 0.28 -1.40 -2.03
N ALA A 43 0.94 -1.34 -3.19
CA ALA A 43 1.56 -2.49 -3.82
C ALA A 43 2.85 -2.05 -4.51
N VAL A 44 3.87 -2.91 -4.49
CA VAL A 44 5.13 -2.69 -5.19
C VAL A 44 5.58 -3.98 -5.89
N TYR A 45 6.14 -3.86 -7.09
CA TYR A 45 6.68 -4.98 -7.84
C TYR A 45 8.18 -5.09 -7.62
N ASN A 46 8.67 -6.29 -7.33
CA ASN A 46 10.09 -6.59 -7.27
C ASN A 46 10.52 -7.39 -8.50
N LYS A 47 11.40 -6.79 -9.29
CA LYS A 47 11.94 -7.40 -10.51
C LYS A 47 12.89 -8.57 -10.25
N ASN A 48 13.46 -8.67 -9.04
CA ASN A 48 14.48 -9.66 -8.74
C ASN A 48 13.88 -11.04 -8.49
N ASP A 49 12.70 -11.11 -7.87
CA ASP A 49 11.94 -12.35 -7.63
C ASP A 49 10.68 -12.46 -8.49
N GLY A 50 10.25 -11.37 -9.15
CA GLY A 50 9.09 -11.35 -10.01
C GLY A 50 7.75 -11.29 -9.25
N LEU A 51 7.76 -10.87 -7.98
CA LEU A 51 6.59 -10.84 -7.11
C LEU A 51 6.04 -9.43 -6.90
N PHE A 52 4.74 -9.35 -6.61
CA PHE A 52 4.13 -8.17 -6.02
C PHE A 52 4.14 -8.28 -4.50
N TYR A 53 4.51 -7.22 -3.81
CA TYR A 53 4.30 -7.07 -2.38
C TYR A 53 3.11 -6.17 -2.14
N LEU A 54 2.13 -6.68 -1.38
CA LEU A 54 0.88 -6.02 -1.07
C LEU A 54 0.86 -5.61 0.39
N LEU A 55 0.57 -4.34 0.65
CA LEU A 55 0.43 -3.80 1.99
C LEU A 55 -1.05 -3.71 2.38
N TYR A 56 -1.41 -4.44 3.43
CA TYR A 56 -2.72 -4.38 4.06
C TYR A 56 -2.77 -3.22 5.06
N TYR A 57 -3.95 -2.62 5.30
CA TYR A 57 -4.08 -1.42 6.13
C TYR A 57 -3.52 -1.56 7.56
N ARG A 58 -3.54 -2.79 8.11
CA ARG A 58 -2.97 -3.12 9.42
C ARG A 58 -1.44 -3.19 9.45
N GLY A 59 -0.79 -3.06 8.30
CA GLY A 59 0.65 -3.19 8.14
C GLY A 59 1.12 -4.60 7.76
N SER A 60 0.23 -5.59 7.59
CA SER A 60 0.63 -6.90 7.07
C SER A 60 1.17 -6.77 5.65
N ILE A 61 2.20 -7.53 5.31
CA ILE A 61 2.75 -7.61 3.96
C ILE A 61 2.52 -9.01 3.42
N HIS A 62 1.98 -9.06 2.20
CA HIS A 62 1.77 -10.31 1.47
C HIS A 62 2.56 -10.31 0.18
N THR A 63 3.11 -11.45 -0.19
CA THR A 63 3.56 -11.69 -1.58
C THR A 63 2.37 -12.10 -2.43
N LEU A 64 2.39 -11.72 -3.70
CA LEU A 64 1.44 -12.11 -4.72
C LEU A 64 2.21 -12.47 -6.00
N ASP A 65 2.15 -13.76 -6.36
CA ASP A 65 2.66 -14.30 -7.61
C ASP A 65 1.52 -14.42 -8.63
N LEU A 66 1.71 -13.78 -9.79
CA LEU A 66 0.79 -13.78 -10.92
C LEU A 66 1.39 -14.42 -12.19
N ASN A 67 2.55 -15.06 -12.08
CA ASN A 67 3.23 -15.69 -13.22
C ASN A 67 2.56 -17.00 -13.65
N GLY A 68 1.85 -17.66 -12.73
CA GLY A 68 1.06 -18.86 -12.98
C GLY A 68 -0.35 -18.61 -13.55
N PRO A 69 -1.10 -19.68 -13.83
CA PRO A 69 -2.50 -19.58 -14.28
C PRO A 69 -3.42 -19.01 -13.21
N SER A 70 -3.12 -19.27 -11.93
CA SER A 70 -3.86 -18.80 -10.76
C SER A 70 -2.97 -17.97 -9.85
N PRO A 71 -3.49 -16.90 -9.23
CA PRO A 71 -2.77 -16.14 -8.22
C PRO A 71 -2.37 -16.99 -7.02
N VAL A 72 -1.14 -16.81 -6.53
CA VAL A 72 -0.65 -17.44 -5.28
C VAL A 72 -0.16 -16.35 -4.35
N ALA A 73 -0.51 -16.44 -3.07
CA ALA A 73 -0.14 -15.44 -2.10
C ALA A 73 0.25 -16.04 -0.75
N ASN A 74 1.14 -15.33 -0.06
CA ASN A 74 1.60 -15.68 1.28
C ASN A 74 1.73 -14.43 2.13
N GLU A 75 1.34 -14.49 3.40
CA GLU A 75 1.71 -13.47 4.37
C GLU A 75 3.18 -13.68 4.74
N ILE A 76 3.99 -12.63 4.62
CA ILE A 76 5.42 -12.64 4.97
C ILE A 76 5.73 -11.76 6.18
N LEU A 77 4.79 -10.88 6.55
CA LEU A 77 4.85 -10.09 7.76
C LEU A 77 3.42 -9.90 8.28
N GLY A 78 3.19 -10.28 9.54
CA GLY A 78 1.93 -10.04 10.23
C GLY A 78 1.72 -8.56 10.55
N GLY A 79 0.46 -8.13 10.61
CA GLY A 79 0.10 -6.75 10.91
C GLY A 79 0.47 -6.37 12.34
N VAL A 80 1.13 -5.23 12.49
CA VAL A 80 1.55 -4.69 13.81
C VAL A 80 0.55 -3.70 14.40
N THR A 81 -0.47 -3.27 13.62
CA THR A 81 -1.50 -2.32 14.07
C THR A 81 -2.91 -2.87 13.87
N GLY A 82 -3.85 -2.45 14.72
CA GLY A 82 -5.27 -2.78 14.56
C GLY A 82 -6.03 -1.88 13.57
N TRP A 83 -5.46 -0.73 13.20
CA TRP A 83 -6.15 0.41 12.57
C TRP A 83 -5.45 0.89 11.28
N ASP A 84 -6.20 1.58 10.42
CA ASP A 84 -5.73 2.13 9.14
C ASP A 84 -4.94 3.44 9.31
N ASP A 85 -5.05 4.08 10.48
CA ASP A 85 -4.28 5.26 10.87
C ASP A 85 -3.12 4.84 11.80
N PRO A 86 -1.86 5.22 11.51
CA PRO A 86 -1.38 6.00 10.35
C PRO A 86 -1.51 5.29 9.01
N THR A 87 -1.66 6.06 7.92
CA THR A 87 -1.63 5.53 6.55
C THR A 87 -0.24 4.93 6.28
N LYS A 88 -0.19 3.72 5.75
CA LYS A 88 1.06 2.98 5.53
C LYS A 88 1.35 2.85 4.04
N SER A 89 2.61 2.87 3.65
CA SER A 89 3.09 2.58 2.28
C SER A 89 4.35 1.72 2.34
N ILE A 90 4.55 0.89 1.32
CA ILE A 90 5.72 0.04 1.16
C ILE A 90 6.63 0.63 0.09
N VAL A 91 7.93 0.68 0.37
CA VAL A 91 8.94 1.16 -0.56
C VAL A 91 10.05 0.12 -0.64
N LEU A 92 10.51 -0.16 -1.86
CA LEU A 92 11.72 -0.94 -2.09
C LEU A 92 12.87 0.04 -2.38
N THR A 93 13.94 -0.07 -1.61
CA THR A 93 15.15 0.71 -1.85
C THR A 93 15.95 0.15 -3.03
N PRO A 94 16.84 0.94 -3.64
CA PRO A 94 17.75 0.44 -4.68
C PRO A 94 18.63 -0.73 -4.22
N CYS A 95 18.94 -0.81 -2.92
CA CYS A 95 19.70 -1.90 -2.31
C CYS A 95 18.89 -3.19 -2.12
N GLY A 96 17.58 -3.15 -2.35
CA GLY A 96 16.66 -4.29 -2.17
C GLY A 96 16.00 -4.34 -0.79
N ASP A 97 16.37 -3.46 0.14
CA ASP A 97 15.68 -3.34 1.43
C ASP A 97 14.23 -2.91 1.23
N MET A 98 13.35 -3.45 2.08
CA MET A 98 11.93 -3.11 2.11
C MET A 98 11.64 -2.25 3.35
N LEU A 99 10.98 -1.12 3.13
CA LEU A 99 10.60 -0.18 4.17
C LEU A 99 9.09 0.01 4.22
N GLN A 100 8.54 0.18 5.42
CA GLN A 100 7.24 0.78 5.62
C GLN A 100 7.39 2.26 6.00
N VAL A 101 6.68 3.12 5.27
CA VAL A 101 6.54 4.54 5.60
C VAL A 101 5.14 4.75 6.17
N TRP A 102 5.07 5.24 7.39
CA TRP A 102 3.82 5.51 8.08
C TRP A 102 3.61 7.01 8.14
N ARG A 103 2.45 7.46 7.68
CA ARG A 103 2.07 8.88 7.61
C ARG A 103 0.87 9.11 8.53
N CYS A 104 1.11 9.80 9.64
CA CYS A 104 0.07 10.32 10.52
C CYS A 104 -0.55 11.56 9.87
N ARG A 105 -1.86 11.69 9.97
CA ARG A 105 -2.59 12.88 9.50
C ARG A 105 -3.51 13.36 10.60
N ASP A 106 -3.55 14.67 10.80
CA ASP A 106 -4.55 15.26 11.69
C ASP A 106 -5.71 15.83 10.88
N LEU A 107 -6.91 15.69 11.42
CA LEU A 107 -8.13 16.19 10.84
C LEU A 107 -8.31 17.62 11.31
N ARG A 108 -7.81 18.58 10.53
CA ARG A 108 -8.14 19.98 10.76
C ARG A 108 -9.46 20.30 10.08
N PHE A 109 -10.44 20.68 10.89
CA PHE A 109 -11.67 21.28 10.40
C PHE A 109 -11.41 22.77 10.19
N ALA A 110 -11.58 23.27 8.96
CA ALA A 110 -11.61 24.70 8.75
C ALA A 110 -12.79 25.31 9.53
N ASP A 111 -12.57 26.34 10.36
CA ASP A 111 -13.60 27.08 11.11
C ASP A 111 -14.58 27.88 10.20
N ILE A 112 -14.58 27.64 8.89
CA ILE A 112 -15.38 28.36 7.92
C ILE A 112 -16.75 27.68 7.81
N PRO A 113 -17.88 28.40 8.00
CA PRO A 113 -19.21 27.82 7.82
C PRO A 113 -19.42 27.51 6.34
N VAL A 114 -19.33 26.23 5.97
CA VAL A 114 -19.55 25.78 4.58
C VAL A 114 -21.04 25.52 4.33
N GLN A 115 -21.57 26.14 3.28
CA GLN A 115 -22.90 25.83 2.75
C GLN A 115 -22.82 24.54 1.93
N PHE A 116 -23.57 23.52 2.33
CA PHE A 116 -23.67 22.25 1.62
C PHE A 116 -24.55 22.39 0.36
N PRO A 117 -24.05 22.11 -0.85
CA PRO A 117 -24.91 21.84 -2.00
C PRO A 117 -25.65 20.51 -1.76
N SER A 118 -26.90 20.44 -2.19
CA SER A 118 -27.83 19.32 -1.99
C SER A 118 -27.24 17.96 -2.37
N GLU A 119 -27.50 16.99 -1.49
CA GLU A 119 -27.19 15.56 -1.51
C GLU A 119 -27.48 14.92 -2.88
N ASP A 120 -26.44 14.36 -3.54
CA ASP A 120 -26.55 13.25 -4.53
C ASP A 120 -25.15 12.86 -5.09
N SER A 121 -24.17 12.62 -4.22
CA SER A 121 -22.94 11.91 -4.64
C SER A 121 -22.33 11.16 -3.46
N ASP A 122 -22.20 9.83 -3.55
CA ASP A 122 -21.53 9.00 -2.54
C ASP A 122 -20.01 9.29 -2.40
N ASP A 123 -19.48 10.23 -3.20
CA ASP A 123 -18.12 10.77 -3.15
C ASP A 123 -18.07 12.22 -2.62
N VAL A 124 -18.90 12.59 -1.62
CA VAL A 124 -18.72 13.90 -0.95
C VAL A 124 -17.44 13.86 -0.11
N TYR A 125 -16.32 14.19 -0.75
CA TYR A 125 -15.13 14.67 -0.05
C TYR A 125 -15.55 15.91 0.74
N ASN A 126 -15.49 15.87 2.07
CA ASN A 126 -15.81 17.05 2.86
C ASN A 126 -14.76 18.13 2.51
N PRO A 127 -15.16 19.23 1.87
CA PRO A 127 -14.22 20.26 1.42
C PRO A 127 -13.53 20.97 2.58
N CYS A 128 -13.97 20.76 3.83
CA CYS A 128 -13.35 21.27 5.05
C CYS A 128 -12.26 20.37 5.63
N GLN A 129 -12.00 19.18 5.06
CA GLN A 129 -10.98 18.26 5.56
C GLN A 129 -9.63 18.58 4.92
N GLU A 130 -8.85 19.45 5.55
CA GLU A 130 -7.42 19.55 5.27
C GLU A 130 -6.69 18.45 6.06
N LEU A 131 -6.23 17.42 5.36
CA LEU A 131 -5.41 16.35 5.93
C LEU A 131 -3.93 16.72 5.84
N ASP A 132 -3.48 17.53 6.79
CA ASP A 132 -2.07 17.86 6.92
C ASP A 132 -1.27 16.63 7.36
N THR A 133 -0.04 16.50 6.84
CA THR A 133 0.89 15.52 7.39
C THR A 133 1.51 16.09 8.64
N GLU A 134 1.36 15.40 9.76
CA GLU A 134 2.01 15.80 11.01
C GLU A 134 3.36 15.12 11.18
N GLU A 135 3.36 13.80 11.01
CA GLU A 135 4.52 12.97 11.26
C GLU A 135 4.63 11.90 10.19
N MET A 136 5.87 11.62 9.80
CA MET A 136 6.22 10.42 9.06
C MET A 136 7.18 9.58 9.88
N MET A 137 6.90 8.29 9.98
CA MET A 137 7.77 7.32 10.64
C MET A 137 8.25 6.31 9.60
N LEU A 138 9.52 5.92 9.73
CA LEU A 138 10.15 4.96 8.84
C LEU A 138 10.46 3.68 9.60
N TYR A 139 10.16 2.55 8.99
CA TYR A 139 10.43 1.23 9.54
C TYR A 139 11.11 0.35 8.50
N LYS A 140 12.23 -0.27 8.87
CA LYS A 140 12.81 -1.37 8.10
C LYS A 140 12.01 -2.64 8.37
N VAL A 141 11.68 -3.35 7.29
CA VAL A 141 10.97 -4.63 7.38
C VAL A 141 11.98 -5.74 7.56
N ASP A 142 11.93 -6.42 8.71
CA ASP A 142 12.67 -7.65 8.98
C ASP A 142 11.72 -8.84 8.81
N ILE A 143 11.79 -9.48 7.64
CA ILE A 143 10.94 -10.63 7.29
C ILE A 143 11.32 -11.85 8.12
N ASP A 144 12.62 -12.08 8.35
CA ASP A 144 13.12 -13.24 9.08
C ASP A 144 12.74 -13.16 10.55
N GLY A 145 12.87 -11.97 11.15
CA GLY A 145 12.44 -11.68 12.51
C GLY A 145 10.95 -11.40 12.68
N GLN A 146 10.18 -11.34 11.58
CA GLN A 146 8.76 -10.94 11.53
C GLN A 146 8.46 -9.65 12.32
N LYS A 147 9.27 -8.61 12.12
CA LYS A 147 9.14 -7.35 12.86
C LYS A 147 9.42 -6.12 12.00
N LEU A 148 9.09 -4.97 12.57
CA LEU A 148 9.40 -3.65 12.03
C LEU A 148 10.40 -2.97 12.96
N ASP A 149 11.57 -2.61 12.42
CA ASP A 149 12.58 -1.87 13.16
C ASP A 149 12.46 -0.37 12.83
N ARG A 150 12.13 0.44 13.83
CA ARG A 150 12.00 1.90 13.67
C ARG A 150 13.36 2.49 13.28
N MET A 151 13.35 3.36 12.30
CA MET A 151 14.52 4.09 11.83
C MET A 151 14.43 5.54 12.29
N ASP A 152 15.51 6.05 12.88
CA ASP A 152 15.62 7.45 13.30
C ASP A 152 16.22 8.35 12.20
N SER A 153 16.94 7.75 11.23
CA SER A 153 17.51 8.43 10.07
C SER A 153 17.62 7.48 8.86
N LEU A 154 17.81 8.05 7.66
CA LEU A 154 18.04 7.33 6.41
C LEU A 154 19.55 7.04 6.15
N GLU A 155 20.39 6.99 7.19
CA GLU A 155 21.86 6.95 7.05
C GLU A 155 22.43 5.84 6.13
N GLU A 156 23.65 6.11 5.63
CA GLU A 156 24.31 5.79 4.35
C GLU A 156 24.29 4.35 3.77
N ASP A 157 23.69 3.35 4.40
CA ASP A 157 23.57 2.01 3.81
C ASP A 157 22.52 1.94 2.68
N CYS A 158 21.71 2.99 2.55
CA CYS A 158 20.85 3.21 1.40
C CYS A 158 21.60 4.05 0.36
N CYS A 159 22.06 3.44 -0.73
CA CYS A 159 22.33 4.17 -1.96
C CYS A 159 21.02 4.85 -2.42
N VAL A 160 20.81 6.12 -2.07
CA VAL A 160 19.63 6.90 -2.47
C VAL A 160 20.00 7.84 -3.61
N PRO A 161 19.58 7.60 -4.87
CA PRO A 161 19.31 8.69 -5.78
C PRO A 161 17.87 9.17 -5.55
N GLY A 162 17.75 10.33 -4.88
CA GLY A 162 16.65 11.28 -4.96
C GLY A 162 15.22 10.76 -4.76
N PHE A 163 14.74 10.79 -3.51
CA PHE A 163 13.31 11.02 -3.27
C PHE A 163 13.05 12.53 -3.37
N GLN A 164 12.24 12.94 -4.34
CA GLN A 164 11.64 14.27 -4.36
C GLN A 164 10.14 14.08 -4.10
N PHE A 165 9.66 14.69 -3.02
CA PHE A 165 8.23 14.81 -2.71
C PHE A 165 7.61 15.93 -3.56
#